data_AF-A0A4U7DFI1-F1
#
_entry.id   AF-A0A4U7DFI1-F1
#
_cell.length_a   1.000
_cell.length_b   1.000
_cell.length_c   1.000
_cell.angle_alpha   90.00
_cell.angle_beta   90.00
_cell.angle_gamma   90.00
#
_symmetry.space_group_name_H-M   'P 1'
#
loop_
_entity.id
_entity.type
_entity.pdbx_description
1 polymer ?
#
loop_
_entity_poly.entity_id
_entity_poly.type
_entity_poly.pdbx_seq_one_letter_code
_entity_poly.pdbx_strand_id
1 'polypeptide(L)'
;MATETATAATDVSTESGDWKAGVAGGLAGGVVFGLVMAYVIPNPLLGVVIPSMYGLAPPASPLVGWVVHLSHGAVLGVAFAALVAVRPALGEGIGRSVGAGAAYGIAVWVALAVLVMPVWLSAVGSPANPPLPNVSAVSAVGHAAYGAVLGATYAGLSD
;
A
#
# COMPACT_ATOMS: atom_id res chain seq x y z
N MET A 1 34.22 -45.13 14.36
CA MET A 1 34.49 -43.72 14.04
C MET A 1 33.65 -43.37 12.81
N ALA A 2 32.50 -42.71 12.99
CA ALA A 2 31.64 -42.27 11.90
C ALA A 2 31.71 -40.74 11.84
N THR A 3 32.07 -40.20 10.68
CA THR A 3 32.17 -38.76 10.43
C THR A 3 30.76 -38.20 10.28
N GLU A 4 30.32 -37.36 11.22
CA GLU A 4 29.07 -36.61 11.09
C GLU A 4 29.28 -35.44 10.11
N THR A 5 28.49 -35.42 9.06
CA THR A 5 28.45 -34.30 8.11
C THR A 5 27.55 -33.23 8.71
N ALA A 6 28.13 -32.15 9.22
CA ALA A 6 27.38 -30.98 9.63
C ALA A 6 26.81 -30.29 8.39
N THR A 7 25.53 -30.47 8.14
CA THR A 7 24.79 -29.66 7.17
C THR A 7 24.72 -28.25 7.73
N ALA A 8 25.61 -27.36 7.25
CA ALA A 8 25.42 -25.94 7.43
C ALA A 8 24.15 -25.55 6.67
N ALA A 9 23.04 -25.40 7.40
CA ALA A 9 21.87 -24.70 6.87
C ALA A 9 22.34 -23.28 6.58
N THR A 10 22.63 -22.99 5.32
CA THR A 10 22.77 -21.62 4.85
C THR A 10 21.43 -20.96 5.11
N ASP A 11 21.32 -20.19 6.20
CA ASP A 11 20.27 -19.19 6.34
C ASP A 11 20.42 -18.29 5.11
N VAL A 12 19.53 -18.48 4.14
CA VAL A 12 19.40 -17.55 3.04
C VAL A 12 18.80 -16.30 3.66
N SER A 13 19.67 -15.37 4.06
CA SER A 13 19.27 -14.11 4.64
C SER A 13 18.59 -13.29 3.54
N THR A 14 17.25 -13.33 3.50
CA THR A 14 16.43 -12.48 2.63
C THR A 14 16.35 -11.06 3.20
N GLU A 15 17.50 -10.45 3.53
CA GLU A 15 17.65 -9.16 4.23
C GLU A 15 17.27 -7.94 3.35
N SER A 16 16.20 -8.05 2.56
CA SER A 16 15.57 -6.88 1.94
C SER A 16 14.42 -6.40 2.83
N GLY A 17 14.70 -6.05 4.08
CA GLY A 17 13.69 -5.60 5.07
C GLY A 17 12.69 -6.70 5.43
N ASP A 18 11.94 -6.51 6.53
CA ASP A 18 10.88 -7.45 6.89
C ASP A 18 9.66 -7.24 5.96
N TRP A 19 9.72 -7.86 4.78
CA TRP A 19 8.65 -7.76 3.79
C TRP A 19 7.32 -8.28 4.31
N LYS A 20 7.32 -9.21 5.30
CA LYS A 20 6.09 -9.70 5.93
C LYS A 20 5.47 -8.61 6.80
N ALA A 21 6.29 -7.90 7.59
CA ALA A 21 5.86 -6.71 8.31
C ALA A 21 5.34 -5.64 7.33
N GLY A 22 6.00 -5.47 6.18
CA GLY A 22 5.54 -4.61 5.09
C GLY A 22 4.15 -4.99 4.57
N VAL A 23 3.92 -6.26 4.22
CA VAL A 23 2.61 -6.76 3.78
C VAL A 23 1.55 -6.55 4.86
N ALA A 24 1.84 -6.91 6.11
CA ALA A 24 0.92 -6.75 7.23
C ALA A 24 0.53 -5.28 7.44
N GLY A 25 1.50 -4.37 7.44
CA GLY A 25 1.25 -2.94 7.54
C GLY A 25 0.51 -2.36 6.33
N GLY A 26 0.82 -2.87 5.13
CA GLY A 26 0.15 -2.47 3.89
C GLY A 26 -1.33 -2.88 3.87
N LEU A 27 -1.63 -4.08 4.37
CA LEU A 27 -3.01 -4.55 4.54
C LEU A 27 -3.73 -3.75 5.63
N ALA A 28 -3.10 -3.53 6.80
CA ALA A 28 -3.69 -2.77 7.89
C ALA A 28 -4.01 -1.33 7.48
N GLY A 29 -3.05 -0.64 6.86
CA GLY A 29 -3.25 0.70 6.30
C GLY A 29 -4.30 0.70 5.19
N GLY A 30 -4.31 -0.33 4.33
CA GLY A 30 -5.28 -0.49 3.25
C GLY A 30 -6.70 -0.66 3.76
N VAL A 31 -6.89 -1.37 4.89
CA VAL A 31 -8.19 -1.45 5.57
C VAL A 31 -8.61 -0.08 6.07
N VAL A 32 -7.73 0.64 6.78
CA VAL A 32 -8.04 1.98 7.30
C VAL A 32 -8.44 2.94 6.19
N PHE A 33 -7.67 2.99 5.10
CA PHE A 33 -8.00 3.87 3.98
C PHE A 33 -9.22 3.40 3.20
N GLY A 34 -9.40 2.09 3.03
CA GLY A 34 -10.62 1.52 2.48
C GLY A 34 -11.88 1.93 3.27
N LEU A 35 -11.80 1.98 4.60
CA LEU A 35 -12.91 2.46 5.43
C LEU A 35 -13.16 3.96 5.22
N VAL A 36 -12.11 4.78 5.09
CA VAL A 36 -12.26 6.20 4.71
C VAL A 36 -12.96 6.32 3.35
N MET A 37 -12.60 5.50 2.36
CA MET A 37 -13.28 5.46 1.06
C MET A 37 -14.70 4.90 1.12
N ALA A 38 -15.03 4.07 2.12
CA ALA A 38 -16.36 3.52 2.27
C ALA A 38 -17.34 4.51 2.94
N TYR A 39 -16.85 5.33 3.87
CA TYR A 39 -17.70 6.14 4.75
C TYR A 39 -17.52 7.66 4.62
N VAL A 40 -16.37 8.14 4.16
CA VAL A 40 -16.05 9.58 4.09
C VAL A 40 -16.01 10.10 2.66
N ILE A 41 -15.46 9.31 1.73
CA ILE A 41 -15.46 9.64 0.31
C ILE A 41 -16.62 8.88 -0.34
N PRO A 42 -17.73 9.52 -0.73
CA PRO A 42 -18.91 8.80 -1.21
C PRO A 42 -18.61 7.94 -2.44
N ASN A 43 -19.46 6.91 -2.65
CA ASN A 43 -19.42 6.02 -3.81
C ASN A 43 -19.35 6.88 -5.11
N PRO A 44 -18.42 6.61 -6.05
CA PRO A 44 -18.25 5.28 -6.64
C PRO A 44 -16.82 4.71 -6.59
N LEU A 45 -15.96 5.13 -5.64
CA LEU A 45 -14.54 4.72 -5.63
C LEU A 45 -14.32 3.21 -5.57
N LEU A 46 -14.78 2.56 -4.50
CA LEU A 46 -14.62 1.12 -4.30
C LEU A 46 -15.52 0.31 -5.25
N GLY A 47 -16.71 0.83 -5.59
CA GLY A 47 -17.67 0.12 -6.42
C GLY A 47 -17.34 0.14 -7.92
N VAL A 48 -16.72 1.21 -8.42
CA VAL A 48 -16.57 1.44 -9.87
C VAL A 48 -15.16 1.86 -10.22
N VAL A 49 -14.62 2.92 -9.61
CA VAL A 49 -13.35 3.52 -10.04
C VAL A 49 -12.21 2.50 -9.96
N ILE A 50 -11.97 1.93 -8.77
CA ILE A 50 -10.87 0.98 -8.57
C ILE A 50 -11.03 -0.29 -9.44
N PRO A 51 -12.20 -0.97 -9.46
CA PRO A 51 -12.40 -2.11 -10.37
C PRO A 51 -12.24 -1.74 -11.86
N SER A 52 -12.68 -0.55 -12.28
CA SER A 52 -12.64 -0.14 -13.68
C SER A 52 -11.22 0.02 -14.23
N MET A 53 -10.23 0.32 -13.38
CA MET A 53 -8.81 0.30 -13.76
C MET A 53 -8.40 -1.07 -14.33
N TYR A 54 -9.07 -2.15 -13.92
CA TYR A 54 -8.80 -3.51 -14.36
C TYR A 54 -9.84 -4.04 -15.36
N GLY A 55 -10.72 -3.18 -15.87
CA GLY A 55 -11.83 -3.62 -16.72
C GLY A 55 -12.87 -4.48 -15.98
N LEU A 56 -12.88 -4.45 -14.64
CA LEU A 56 -13.77 -5.25 -13.80
C LEU A 56 -15.06 -4.51 -13.41
N ALA A 57 -15.28 -3.31 -13.95
CA ALA A 57 -16.54 -2.57 -13.86
C ALA A 57 -16.73 -1.72 -15.12
N PRO A 58 -17.98 -1.48 -15.57
CA PRO A 58 -19.26 -1.92 -14.99
C PRO A 58 -19.60 -3.42 -15.21
N PRO A 59 -20.52 -4.02 -14.41
CA PRO A 59 -21.32 -3.40 -13.33
C PRO A 59 -20.50 -3.10 -12.07
N ALA A 60 -21.07 -2.30 -11.15
CA ALA A 60 -20.39 -1.95 -9.90
C ALA A 60 -20.15 -3.18 -9.01
N SER A 61 -18.93 -3.32 -8.48
CA SER A 61 -18.53 -4.44 -7.63
C SER A 61 -17.64 -3.97 -6.46
N PRO A 62 -18.24 -3.53 -5.33
CA PRO A 62 -17.50 -3.03 -4.18
C PRO A 62 -16.52 -4.06 -3.59
N LEU A 63 -16.89 -5.34 -3.58
CA LEU A 63 -16.02 -6.41 -3.08
C LEU A 63 -14.73 -6.53 -3.93
N VAL A 64 -14.86 -6.47 -5.26
CA VAL A 64 -13.69 -6.48 -6.16
C VAL A 64 -12.82 -5.26 -5.90
N GLY A 65 -13.42 -4.09 -5.71
CA GLY A 65 -12.66 -2.87 -5.40
C GLY A 65 -11.91 -2.97 -4.08
N TRP A 66 -12.50 -3.57 -3.06
CA TRP A 66 -11.81 -3.88 -1.80
C TRP A 66 -10.63 -4.82 -2.00
N VAL A 67 -10.82 -5.93 -2.71
CA VAL A 67 -9.74 -6.89 -2.98
C VAL A 67 -8.59 -6.22 -3.73
N VAL A 68 -8.89 -5.47 -4.79
CA VAL A 68 -7.88 -4.73 -5.57
C VAL A 68 -7.20 -3.68 -4.69
N HIS A 69 -7.93 -2.92 -3.89
CA HIS A 69 -7.36 -1.91 -3.01
C HIS A 69 -6.40 -2.50 -1.98
N LEU A 70 -6.80 -3.58 -1.30
CA LEU A 70 -5.95 -4.27 -0.34
C LEU A 70 -4.71 -4.91 -1.00
N SER A 71 -4.87 -5.40 -2.24
CA SER A 71 -3.74 -5.95 -3.01
C SER A 71 -2.69 -4.88 -3.30
N HIS A 72 -3.11 -3.67 -3.71
CA HIS A 72 -2.19 -2.53 -3.84
C HIS A 72 -1.55 -2.18 -2.51
N GLY A 73 -2.35 -2.12 -1.43
CA GLY A 73 -1.87 -1.84 -0.08
C GLY A 73 -0.74 -2.78 0.33
N ALA A 74 -0.88 -4.08 0.09
CA ALA A 74 0.13 -5.09 0.37
C ALA A 74 1.40 -4.90 -0.48
N VAL A 75 1.28 -4.70 -1.80
CA VAL A 75 2.42 -4.47 -2.71
C VAL A 75 3.19 -3.21 -2.32
N LEU A 76 2.47 -2.13 -2.01
CA LEU A 76 3.05 -0.88 -1.52
C LEU A 76 3.69 -1.04 -0.14
N GLY A 77 3.17 -1.94 0.70
CA GLY A 77 3.79 -2.31 1.97
C GLY A 77 5.14 -3.00 1.79
N VAL A 78 5.25 -3.91 0.82
CA VAL A 78 6.54 -4.52 0.44
C VAL A 78 7.52 -3.46 -0.07
N ALA A 79 7.07 -2.51 -0.89
CA ALA A 79 7.90 -1.42 -1.36
C ALA A 79 8.38 -0.50 -0.20
N PHE A 80 7.56 -0.29 0.82
CA PHE A 80 7.97 0.40 2.04
C PHE A 80 9.03 -0.39 2.82
N ALA A 81 8.85 -1.70 2.99
CA ALA A 81 9.85 -2.56 3.63
C ALA A 81 11.21 -2.52 2.89
N ALA A 82 11.18 -2.54 1.55
CA ALA A 82 12.37 -2.37 0.73
C ALA A 82 13.01 -0.99 0.91
N LEU A 83 12.21 0.08 1.04
CA LEU A 83 12.71 1.41 1.33
C LEU A 83 13.42 1.47 2.69
N VAL A 84 12.84 0.85 3.73
CA VAL A 84 13.47 0.76 5.06
C VAL A 84 14.74 -0.09 5.00
N ALA A 85 14.77 -1.16 4.22
CA ALA A 85 15.97 -1.98 4.03
C ALA A 85 17.16 -1.17 3.48
N VAL A 86 16.90 -0.29 2.51
CA VAL A 86 17.94 0.57 1.91
C VAL A 86 18.25 1.78 2.80
N ARG A 87 17.33 2.17 3.68
CA ARG A 87 17.46 3.31 4.59
C ARG A 87 17.01 2.92 6.01
N PRO A 88 17.80 2.12 6.75
CA PRO A 88 17.39 1.54 8.04
C PRO A 88 16.93 2.58 9.06
N ALA A 89 17.54 3.76 9.03
CA ALA A 89 17.14 4.89 9.87
C ALA A 89 15.66 5.26 9.76
N LEU A 90 14.94 4.93 8.68
CA LEU A 90 13.50 5.18 8.57
C LEU A 90 12.68 4.25 9.47
N GLY A 91 13.15 3.03 9.75
CA GLY A 91 12.49 2.07 10.63
C GLY A 91 12.91 2.18 12.11
N GLU A 92 13.92 3.00 12.44
CA GLU A 92 14.43 3.14 13.81
C GLU A 92 13.42 3.80 14.74
N GLY A 93 12.70 2.98 15.50
CA GLY A 93 11.73 3.40 16.48
C GLY A 93 10.38 3.79 15.88
N ILE A 94 9.32 3.61 16.67
CA ILE A 94 7.94 3.72 16.21
C ILE A 94 7.61 5.10 15.62
N GLY A 95 8.04 6.18 16.27
CA GLY A 95 7.72 7.55 15.83
C GLY A 95 8.34 7.90 14.48
N ARG A 96 9.57 7.42 14.23
CA ARG A 96 10.28 7.67 12.97
C ARG A 96 9.70 6.85 11.84
N SER A 97 9.36 5.59 12.09
CA SER A 97 8.69 4.72 11.12
C SER A 97 7.30 5.25 10.76
N VAL A 98 6.52 5.73 11.73
CA VAL A 98 5.22 6.38 11.48
C VAL A 98 5.37 7.62 10.61
N GLY A 99 6.33 8.50 10.91
CA GLY A 99 6.60 9.69 10.12
C GLY A 99 7.05 9.36 8.69
N ALA A 100 7.95 8.38 8.54
CA ALA A 100 8.40 7.89 7.25
C ALA A 100 7.25 7.28 6.44
N GLY A 101 6.40 6.48 7.10
CA GLY A 101 5.20 5.88 6.52
C GLY A 101 4.22 6.95 6.04
N ALA A 102 3.91 7.97 6.84
CA ALA A 102 3.03 9.07 6.44
C ALA A 102 3.57 9.83 5.21
N ALA A 103 4.87 10.13 5.19
CA ALA A 103 5.52 10.77 4.04
C ALA A 103 5.49 9.88 2.79
N TYR A 104 5.73 8.58 2.97
CA TYR A 104 5.60 7.57 1.92
C TYR A 104 4.16 7.52 1.37
N GLY A 105 3.15 7.53 2.24
CA GLY A 105 1.75 7.58 1.84
C GLY A 105 1.42 8.81 0.99
N ILE A 106 1.93 9.99 1.34
CA ILE A 106 1.78 11.20 0.52
C ILE A 106 2.48 11.06 -0.84
N ALA A 107 3.68 10.47 -0.88
CA ALA A 107 4.36 10.21 -2.15
C ALA A 107 3.56 9.24 -3.04
N VAL A 108 2.99 8.18 -2.46
CA VAL A 108 2.08 7.24 -3.14
C VAL A 108 0.83 7.97 -3.64
N TRP A 109 0.24 8.87 -2.87
CA TRP A 109 -0.91 9.66 -3.30
C TRP A 109 -0.59 10.50 -4.55
N VAL A 110 0.51 11.24 -4.53
CA VAL A 110 0.95 12.05 -5.67
C VAL A 110 1.21 11.17 -6.90
N ALA A 111 1.95 10.08 -6.74
CA ALA A 111 2.29 9.22 -7.86
C ALA A 111 1.05 8.49 -8.40
N LEU A 112 0.34 7.77 -7.54
CA LEU A 112 -0.68 6.82 -7.96
C LEU A 112 -2.07 7.44 -8.10
N ALA A 113 -2.52 8.22 -7.12
CA ALA A 113 -3.88 8.75 -7.14
C ALA A 113 -4.02 10.01 -7.98
N VAL A 114 -3.05 10.91 -7.92
CA VAL A 114 -3.09 12.20 -8.64
C VAL A 114 -2.73 12.03 -10.12
N LEU A 115 -1.75 11.16 -10.44
CA LEU A 115 -1.19 11.02 -11.80
C LEU A 115 -1.58 9.70 -12.48
N VAL A 116 -1.23 8.54 -11.90
CA VAL A 116 -1.40 7.25 -12.58
C VAL A 116 -2.88 6.88 -12.75
N MET A 117 -3.71 7.06 -11.73
CA MET A 117 -5.14 6.72 -11.75
C MET A 117 -5.89 7.36 -12.93
N PRO A 118 -5.90 8.69 -13.13
CA PRO A 118 -6.61 9.30 -14.27
C PRO A 118 -6.04 8.85 -15.63
N VAL A 119 -4.73 8.64 -15.75
CA VAL A 119 -4.12 8.13 -17.00
C VAL A 119 -4.58 6.70 -17.27
N TRP A 120 -4.58 5.84 -16.26
CA TRP A 120 -5.01 4.45 -16.37
C TRP A 120 -6.49 4.36 -16.73
N LEU A 121 -7.36 5.07 -16.01
CA LEU A 121 -8.80 5.11 -16.27
C LEU A 121 -9.12 5.63 -17.68
N SER A 122 -8.37 6.63 -18.15
CA SER A 122 -8.44 7.10 -19.54
C SER A 122 -8.06 6.00 -20.53
N ALA A 123 -6.95 5.29 -20.29
CA ALA A 123 -6.42 4.27 -21.18
C ALA A 123 -7.37 3.05 -21.33
N VAL A 124 -8.07 2.68 -20.26
CA VAL A 124 -9.06 1.58 -20.29
C VAL A 124 -10.47 2.04 -20.70
N GLY A 125 -10.66 3.33 -21.02
CA GLY A 125 -11.95 3.88 -21.44
C GLY A 125 -13.02 3.87 -20.34
N SER A 126 -12.61 3.98 -19.07
CA SER A 126 -13.55 3.96 -17.94
C SER A 126 -14.51 5.17 -17.99
N PRO A 127 -15.82 4.97 -17.77
CA PRO A 127 -16.76 6.09 -17.64
C PRO A 127 -16.55 6.90 -16.35
N ALA A 128 -15.80 6.37 -15.38
CA ALA A 128 -15.55 7.00 -14.08
C ALA A 128 -14.15 7.65 -14.03
N ASN A 129 -13.83 8.46 -15.04
CA ASN A 129 -12.50 9.03 -15.23
C ASN A 129 -12.37 10.44 -14.61
N PRO A 130 -11.58 10.64 -13.55
CA PRO A 130 -11.37 11.95 -12.95
C PRO A 130 -10.45 12.84 -13.82
N PRO A 131 -10.47 14.17 -13.63
CA PRO A 131 -9.55 15.07 -14.31
C PRO A 131 -8.09 14.79 -13.93
N LEU A 132 -7.16 15.06 -14.84
CA LEU A 132 -5.71 15.05 -14.60
C LEU A 132 -5.22 16.50 -14.40
N PRO A 133 -4.60 16.87 -13.25
CA PRO A 133 -4.30 16.04 -12.09
C PRO A 133 -5.51 15.81 -11.16
N ASN A 134 -5.64 14.59 -10.62
CA ASN A 134 -6.74 14.21 -9.72
C ASN A 134 -6.43 14.57 -8.26
N VAL A 135 -6.52 15.86 -7.92
CA VAL A 135 -6.16 16.36 -6.58
C VAL A 135 -7.38 16.38 -5.65
N SER A 136 -7.27 15.69 -4.51
CA SER A 136 -8.28 15.70 -3.45
C SER A 136 -7.63 15.71 -2.07
N ALA A 137 -7.98 16.68 -1.23
CA ALA A 137 -7.47 16.80 0.13
C ALA A 137 -7.85 15.59 1.00
N VAL A 138 -9.09 15.10 0.87
CA VAL A 138 -9.56 13.91 1.61
C VAL A 138 -8.80 12.66 1.14
N SER A 139 -8.50 12.55 -0.15
CA SER A 139 -7.65 11.47 -0.68
C SER A 139 -6.23 11.55 -0.11
N ALA A 140 -5.64 12.74 -0.02
CA ALA A 140 -4.31 12.94 0.58
C ALA A 140 -4.29 12.50 2.06
N VAL A 141 -5.31 12.89 2.84
CA VAL A 141 -5.45 12.48 4.25
C VAL A 141 -5.59 10.96 4.37
N GLY A 142 -6.40 10.33 3.53
CA GLY A 142 -6.55 8.88 3.52
C GLY A 142 -5.25 8.13 3.23
N HIS A 143 -4.45 8.63 2.29
CA HIS A 143 -3.13 8.05 1.98
C HIS A 143 -2.10 8.31 3.08
N ALA A 144 -2.13 9.49 3.72
CA ALA A 144 -1.28 9.77 4.88
C ALA A 144 -1.62 8.81 6.04
N ALA A 145 -2.91 8.55 6.27
CA ALA A 145 -3.37 7.59 7.28
C ALA A 145 -2.96 6.15 6.94
N TYR A 146 -3.10 5.72 5.68
CA TYR A 146 -2.57 4.45 5.18
C TYR A 146 -1.08 4.32 5.54
N GLY A 147 -0.30 5.34 5.20
CA GLY A 147 1.14 5.35 5.40
C GLY A 147 1.54 5.34 6.88
N ALA A 148 0.86 6.12 7.71
CA ALA A 148 1.10 6.14 9.15
C ALA A 148 0.85 4.77 9.81
N VAL A 149 -0.25 4.11 9.44
CA VAL A 149 -0.58 2.76 9.94
C VAL A 149 0.42 1.73 9.45
N LEU A 150 0.79 1.78 8.16
CA LEU A 150 1.85 0.95 7.60
C LEU A 150 3.15 1.08 8.39
N GLY A 151 3.61 2.31 8.65
CA GLY A 151 4.84 2.56 9.41
C GLY A 151 4.75 2.09 10.87
N ALA A 152 3.60 2.29 11.53
CA ALA A 152 3.37 1.79 12.88
C ALA A 152 3.42 0.26 12.96
N THR A 153 2.69 -0.41 12.06
CA THR A 153 2.63 -1.88 12.00
C THR A 153 3.99 -2.46 11.62
N TYR A 154 4.69 -1.85 10.66
CA TYR A 154 6.03 -2.28 10.28
C TYR A 154 6.96 -2.28 11.50
N ALA A 155 7.06 -1.15 12.21
CA ALA A 155 7.95 -1.02 13.38
C ALA A 155 7.56 -1.93 14.56
N GLY A 156 6.28 -2.32 14.67
CA GLY A 156 5.83 -3.25 15.71
C GLY A 156 6.05 -4.72 15.38
N LEU A 157 6.37 -5.04 14.12
CA LEU A 157 6.55 -6.42 13.64
C LEU A 157 7.98 -6.70 13.17
N SER A 158 8.73 -5.67 12.77
CA SER A 158 10.12 -5.79 12.38
C SER A 158 11.02 -5.86 13.61
N ASP A 159 11.73 -6.98 13.77
CA ASP A 159 12.75 -7.19 14.80
C ASP A 159 14.12 -6.61 14.40
#